data_AF-A0A359IG88-F1
#
_entry.id   AF-A0A359IG88-F1
#
_cell.length_a   1.000
_cell.length_b   1.000
_cell.length_c   1.000
_cell.angle_alpha   90.00
_cell.angle_beta   90.00
_cell.angle_gamma   90.00
#
_symmetry.space_group_name_H-M   'P 1'
#
loop_
_entity.id
_entity.type
_entity.pdbx_description
1 polymer ?
#
loop_
_entity_poly.entity_id
_entity_poly.type
_entity_poly.pdbx_seq_one_letter_code
_entity_poly.pdbx_strand_id
1 'polypeptide(L)'
;EKYENTVDPGRMYPKLMMRYLPSGLLGLLIAVFLAAYMSTIASQLNWGTSYLINDFYRRFIKPDAGEKHYVLISRIGLILMTVLSLIITKYFLTTISGAWEFIINASAGIGLVLLLRWFWWRINAWSEISALIAPLIIYPIARYGFGMQSPITLYPTVFGTTLIWLIVTWLTRPVKEEKLLEFYRKVHPGGIGWKAIAEKLPDVQGDKGFGRMFLDWICGVIMVYSSLFGLGKLIFGEWLMALIYFIIVAAMVVIIYADLKARGFEQIAE
;
A
#
# COMPACT_ATOMS: atom_id res chain seq x y z
N GLU A 1 -10.02 -39.93 6.07
CA GLU A 1 -9.42 -38.82 6.83
C GLU A 1 -10.24 -37.57 6.52
N LYS A 2 -11.27 -37.32 7.35
CA LYS A 2 -12.13 -36.15 7.25
C LYS A 2 -11.25 -34.97 7.64
N TYR A 3 -11.00 -34.03 6.74
CA TYR A 3 -10.25 -32.82 7.04
C TYR A 3 -10.99 -32.05 8.14
N GLU A 4 -10.56 -32.21 9.38
CA GLU A 4 -11.01 -31.37 10.48
C GLU A 4 -10.62 -29.93 10.16
N ASN A 5 -11.55 -29.00 10.41
CA ASN A 5 -11.37 -27.55 10.24
C ASN A 5 -10.33 -26.94 11.21
N THR A 6 -9.43 -27.75 11.76
CA THR A 6 -8.37 -27.40 12.72
C THR A 6 -6.98 -27.38 12.08
N VAL A 7 -6.83 -27.76 10.80
CA VAL A 7 -5.52 -27.86 10.14
C VAL A 7 -5.16 -26.55 9.44
N ASP A 8 -4.06 -25.94 9.87
CA ASP A 8 -3.43 -24.73 9.29
C ASP A 8 -3.47 -24.75 7.74
N PRO A 9 -4.20 -23.83 7.09
CA PRO A 9 -4.30 -23.75 5.63
C PRO A 9 -2.93 -23.68 4.94
N GLY A 10 -1.95 -23.04 5.58
CA GLY A 10 -0.58 -22.92 5.06
C GLY A 10 0.16 -24.26 4.99
N ARG A 11 -0.25 -25.25 5.79
CA ARG A 11 0.29 -26.61 5.77
C ARG A 11 -0.52 -27.56 4.90
N MET A 12 -1.83 -27.32 4.79
CA MET A 12 -2.71 -28.17 4.00
C MET A 12 -2.47 -28.07 2.51
N TYR A 13 -2.22 -26.85 2.02
CA TYR A 13 -2.04 -26.62 0.60
C TYR A 13 -0.83 -27.39 0.02
N PRO A 14 0.38 -27.35 0.60
CA PRO A 14 1.49 -28.21 0.17
C PRO A 14 1.21 -29.72 0.29
N LYS A 15 0.49 -30.15 1.35
CA LYS A 15 0.14 -31.57 1.56
C LYS A 15 -0.79 -32.11 0.48
N LEU A 16 -1.82 -31.33 0.11
CA LEU A 16 -2.74 -31.69 -0.97
C LEU A 16 -1.99 -31.80 -2.30
N MET A 17 -1.08 -30.87 -2.55
CA MET A 17 -0.26 -30.86 -3.76
C MET A 17 0.61 -32.11 -3.88
N MET A 18 1.33 -32.48 -2.81
CA MET A 18 2.11 -33.72 -2.78
C MET A 18 1.25 -34.97 -3.01
N ARG A 19 -0.02 -34.95 -2.60
CA ARG A 19 -0.94 -36.09 -2.71
C ARG A 19 -1.58 -36.22 -4.10
N TYR A 20 -1.91 -35.11 -4.73
CA TYR A 20 -2.75 -35.10 -5.94
C TYR A 20 -2.01 -34.74 -7.24
N LEU A 21 -0.79 -34.19 -7.18
CA LEU A 21 -0.04 -33.83 -8.39
C LEU A 21 0.90 -34.97 -8.84
N PRO A 22 0.97 -35.25 -10.16
CA PRO A 22 1.99 -36.13 -10.71
C PRO A 22 3.39 -35.50 -10.57
N SER A 23 4.43 -36.35 -10.57
CA SER A 23 5.82 -35.95 -10.27
C SER A 23 6.33 -34.75 -11.10
N GLY A 24 6.01 -34.70 -12.40
CA GLY A 24 6.39 -33.57 -13.27
C GLY A 24 5.73 -32.25 -12.86
N LEU A 25 4.41 -32.27 -12.60
CA LEU A 25 3.69 -31.07 -12.15
C LEU A 25 4.06 -30.67 -10.72
N LEU A 26 4.35 -31.64 -9.86
CA LEU A 26 4.85 -31.37 -8.51
C LEU A 26 6.20 -30.65 -8.53
N GLY A 27 7.13 -31.08 -9.38
CA GLY A 27 8.42 -30.42 -9.56
C GLY A 27 8.28 -29.00 -10.11
N LEU A 28 7.46 -28.82 -11.15
CA LEU A 28 7.16 -27.51 -11.74
C LEU A 28 6.59 -26.55 -10.68
N LEU A 29 5.63 -27.03 -9.90
CA LEU A 29 4.97 -26.26 -8.87
C LEU A 29 5.94 -25.80 -7.77
N ILE A 30 6.81 -26.69 -7.27
CA ILE A 30 7.83 -26.33 -6.26
C ILE A 30 8.74 -25.24 -6.83
N ALA A 31 9.15 -25.35 -8.10
CA ALA A 31 9.94 -24.33 -8.77
C ALA A 31 9.20 -22.98 -8.83
N VAL A 32 7.91 -22.97 -9.16
CA VAL A 32 7.07 -21.76 -9.17
C VAL A 32 6.95 -21.15 -7.77
N PHE A 33 6.77 -21.95 -6.72
CA PHE A 33 6.74 -21.43 -5.34
C PHE A 33 8.04 -20.79 -4.93
N LEU A 34 9.18 -21.43 -5.22
CA LEU A 34 10.49 -20.87 -4.93
C LEU A 34 10.72 -19.58 -5.73
N ALA A 35 10.33 -19.54 -7.01
CA ALA A 35 10.43 -18.35 -7.83
C ALA A 35 9.57 -17.20 -7.29
N ALA A 36 8.32 -17.45 -6.92
CA ALA A 36 7.42 -16.45 -6.33
C ALA A 36 7.93 -15.92 -4.99
N TYR A 37 8.44 -16.81 -4.13
CA TYR A 37 9.06 -16.45 -2.86
C TYR A 37 10.32 -15.59 -3.06
N MET A 38 11.22 -16.01 -3.95
CA MET A 38 12.43 -15.26 -4.28
C MET A 38 12.10 -13.88 -4.86
N SER A 39 11.09 -13.78 -5.73
CA SER A 39 10.65 -12.50 -6.27
C SER A 39 10.20 -11.55 -5.16
N THR A 40 9.45 -12.06 -4.18
CA THR A 40 8.95 -11.23 -3.08
C THR A 40 10.08 -10.76 -2.17
N ILE A 41 10.97 -11.67 -1.75
CA ILE A 41 12.11 -11.32 -0.90
C ILE A 41 13.07 -10.36 -1.61
N ALA A 42 13.37 -10.61 -2.88
CA ALA A 42 14.24 -9.73 -3.66
C ALA A 42 13.67 -8.32 -3.75
N SER A 43 12.37 -8.17 -4.04
CA SER A 43 11.72 -6.85 -4.07
C SER A 43 11.78 -6.14 -2.72
N GLN A 44 11.46 -6.82 -1.62
CA GLN A 44 11.47 -6.22 -0.28
C GLN A 44 12.87 -5.81 0.17
N LEU A 45 13.87 -6.68 -0.01
CA LEU A 45 15.27 -6.37 0.34
C LEU A 45 15.83 -5.26 -0.54
N ASN A 46 15.47 -5.24 -1.83
CA ASN A 46 15.91 -4.20 -2.75
C ASN A 46 15.30 -2.84 -2.39
N TRP A 47 13.99 -2.77 -2.10
CA TRP A 47 13.35 -1.54 -1.63
C TRP A 47 13.93 -1.06 -0.29
N GLY A 48 14.04 -1.94 0.70
CA GLY A 48 14.59 -1.60 2.02
C GLY A 48 16.03 -1.08 1.94
N THR A 49 16.86 -1.73 1.12
CA THR A 49 18.24 -1.27 0.85
C THR A 49 18.27 0.07 0.12
N SER A 50 17.40 0.26 -0.88
CA SER A 50 17.34 1.51 -1.64
C SER A 50 16.98 2.70 -0.75
N TYR A 51 16.05 2.53 0.19
CA TYR A 51 15.73 3.57 1.18
C TYR A 51 16.93 3.86 2.10
N LEU A 52 17.58 2.81 2.63
CA LEU A 52 18.75 2.98 3.48
C LEU A 52 19.88 3.74 2.76
N ILE A 53 20.12 3.43 1.49
CA ILE A 53 21.23 4.03 0.76
C ILE A 53 20.88 5.41 0.20
N ASN A 54 19.76 5.56 -0.51
CA ASN A 54 19.45 6.82 -1.17
C ASN A 54 18.94 7.88 -0.19
N ASP A 55 18.07 7.49 0.74
CA ASP A 55 17.40 8.46 1.60
C ASP A 55 18.22 8.80 2.85
N PHE A 56 19.07 7.87 3.30
CA PHE A 56 19.92 8.06 4.48
C PHE A 56 21.41 8.18 4.15
N TYR A 57 22.04 7.12 3.61
CA TYR A 57 23.51 7.11 3.43
C TYR A 57 24.00 8.19 2.46
N ARG A 58 23.42 8.26 1.25
CA ARG A 58 23.74 9.25 0.23
C ARG A 58 23.37 10.63 0.74
N ARG A 59 22.20 10.82 1.34
CA ARG A 59 21.76 12.14 1.78
C ARG A 59 22.56 12.73 2.95
N PHE A 60 22.95 11.94 3.94
CA PHE A 60 23.48 12.45 5.20
C PHE A 60 24.91 11.99 5.55
N ILE A 61 25.35 10.83 5.06
CA ILE A 61 26.67 10.26 5.43
C ILE A 61 27.73 10.61 4.39
N LYS A 62 27.44 10.36 3.11
CA LYS A 62 28.38 10.61 2.01
C LYS A 62 27.64 11.07 0.75
N PRO A 63 27.36 12.39 0.61
CA PRO A 63 26.60 12.96 -0.51
C PRO A 63 27.29 12.96 -1.87
N ASP A 64 28.62 13.04 -1.87
CA ASP A 64 29.39 13.27 -3.10
C ASP A 64 30.24 12.05 -3.49
N ALA A 65 29.72 10.84 -3.29
CA ALA A 65 30.38 9.63 -3.75
C ALA A 65 29.99 9.30 -5.20
N GLY A 66 30.88 8.63 -5.94
CA GLY A 66 30.54 8.14 -7.28
C GLY A 66 29.53 7.00 -7.24
N GLU A 67 28.78 6.79 -8.33
CA GLU A 67 27.75 5.74 -8.41
C GLU A 67 28.27 4.33 -8.11
N LYS A 68 29.52 4.01 -8.50
CA LYS A 68 30.17 2.73 -8.16
C LYS A 68 30.24 2.50 -6.65
N HIS A 69 30.45 3.57 -5.86
CA HIS A 69 30.46 3.51 -4.40
C HIS A 69 29.05 3.20 -3.87
N TYR A 70 28.01 3.90 -4.35
CA TYR A 70 26.65 3.63 -3.89
C TYR A 70 26.17 2.23 -4.24
N VAL A 71 26.54 1.70 -5.42
CA VAL A 71 26.23 0.31 -5.79
C VAL A 71 26.92 -0.67 -4.83
N LEU A 72 28.19 -0.45 -4.49
CA LEU A 72 28.91 -1.30 -3.54
C LEU A 72 28.27 -1.26 -2.16
N ILE A 73 27.99 -0.06 -1.64
CA ILE A 73 27.36 0.12 -0.33
C ILE A 73 25.93 -0.46 -0.33
N SER A 74 25.20 -0.38 -1.44
CA SER A 74 23.89 -1.04 -1.57
C SER A 74 24.00 -2.56 -1.49
N ARG A 75 24.97 -3.18 -2.16
CA ARG A 75 25.20 -4.64 -2.05
C ARG A 75 25.53 -5.07 -0.62
N ILE A 76 26.37 -4.28 0.07
CA ILE A 76 26.69 -4.52 1.49
C ILE A 76 25.43 -4.34 2.35
N GLY A 77 24.67 -3.27 2.13
CA GLY A 77 23.42 -2.99 2.83
C GLY A 77 22.39 -4.12 2.68
N LEU A 78 22.29 -4.72 1.49
CA LEU A 78 21.42 -5.86 1.23
C LEU A 78 21.83 -7.09 2.05
N ILE A 79 23.13 -7.40 2.12
CA ILE A 79 23.64 -8.50 2.94
C ILE A 79 23.34 -8.24 4.42
N LEU A 80 23.62 -7.03 4.90
CA LEU A 80 23.36 -6.64 6.29
C LEU A 80 21.87 -6.73 6.65
N MET A 81 20.99 -6.22 5.78
CA MET A 81 19.53 -6.31 5.95
C MET A 81 19.05 -7.75 5.96
N THR A 82 19.63 -8.61 5.11
CA THR A 82 19.31 -10.05 5.08
C THR A 82 19.69 -10.72 6.41
N VAL A 83 20.92 -10.49 6.89
CA VAL A 83 21.39 -11.05 8.17
C VAL A 83 20.53 -10.55 9.32
N LEU A 84 20.21 -9.26 9.37
CA LEU A 84 19.34 -8.68 10.41
C LEU A 84 17.94 -9.30 10.36
N SER A 85 17.36 -9.47 9.18
CA SER A 85 16.04 -10.10 9.00
C SER A 85 16.04 -11.55 9.49
N LEU A 86 17.11 -12.31 9.23
CA LEU A 86 17.26 -13.69 9.73
C LEU A 86 17.36 -13.73 11.27
N ILE A 87 18.09 -12.79 11.87
CA ILE A 87 18.21 -12.66 13.34
C ILE A 87 16.84 -12.35 13.95
N ILE A 88 16.13 -11.35 13.42
CA ILE A 88 14.79 -10.97 13.90
C ILE A 88 13.83 -12.16 13.78
N THR A 89 13.83 -12.83 12.63
CA THR A 89 12.96 -13.98 12.38
C THR A 89 13.25 -15.14 13.33
N LYS A 90 14.52 -15.44 13.60
CA LYS A 90 14.92 -16.57 14.45
C LYS A 90 14.68 -16.31 15.95
N TYR A 91 14.95 -15.10 16.42
CA TYR A 91 15.03 -14.81 17.86
C TYR A 91 13.85 -14.00 18.41
N PHE A 92 13.17 -13.21 17.58
CA PHE A 92 12.14 -12.27 18.03
C PHE A 92 10.73 -12.61 17.53
N LEU A 93 10.62 -13.33 16.41
CA LEU A 93 9.32 -13.74 15.87
C LEU A 93 8.92 -15.12 16.40
N THR A 94 7.82 -15.17 17.15
CA THR A 94 7.20 -16.41 17.63
C THR A 94 6.17 -16.95 16.65
N THR A 95 5.39 -16.06 16.02
CA THR A 95 4.37 -16.42 15.03
C THR A 95 4.36 -15.42 13.87
N ILE A 96 4.07 -15.93 12.67
CA ILE A 96 3.93 -15.10 11.47
C ILE A 96 2.71 -14.18 11.61
N SER A 97 1.61 -14.69 12.16
CA SER A 97 0.38 -13.92 12.37
C SER A 97 0.57 -12.74 13.32
N GLY A 98 1.35 -12.91 14.40
CA GLY A 98 1.67 -11.80 15.31
C GLY A 98 2.53 -10.72 14.66
N ALA A 99 3.45 -11.08 13.77
CA ALA A 99 4.23 -10.12 12.98
C ALA A 99 3.32 -9.30 12.06
N TRP A 100 2.40 -9.96 11.35
CA TRP A 100 1.41 -9.28 10.50
C TRP A 100 0.48 -8.38 11.29
N GLU A 101 -0.03 -8.84 12.44
CA GLU A 101 -0.86 -8.05 13.34
C GLU A 101 -0.12 -6.77 13.76
N PHE A 102 1.14 -6.91 14.19
CA PHE A 102 1.96 -5.76 14.55
C PHE A 102 2.14 -4.80 13.38
N ILE A 103 2.56 -5.28 12.21
CA ILE A 103 2.81 -4.42 11.04
C ILE A 103 1.54 -3.66 10.62
N ILE A 104 0.39 -4.34 10.58
CA ILE A 104 -0.87 -3.70 10.20
C ILE A 104 -1.25 -2.65 11.23
N ASN A 105 -1.20 -2.95 12.54
CA ASN A 105 -1.56 -1.96 13.56
C ASN A 105 -0.56 -0.80 13.63
N ALA A 106 0.74 -1.08 13.55
CA ALA A 106 1.81 -0.08 13.58
C ALA A 106 1.74 0.89 12.39
N SER A 107 1.18 0.47 11.25
CA SER A 107 1.03 1.31 10.05
C SER A 107 -0.40 1.81 9.81
N ALA A 108 -1.40 1.34 10.57
CA ALA A 108 -2.82 1.60 10.31
C ALA A 108 -3.17 3.09 10.24
N GLY A 109 -2.46 3.93 11.02
CA GLY A 109 -2.75 5.35 11.12
C GLY A 109 -2.24 6.22 9.96
N ILE A 110 -1.35 5.71 9.09
CA ILE A 110 -0.68 6.53 8.07
C ILE A 110 -1.53 6.73 6.80
N GLY A 111 -2.45 5.82 6.51
CA GLY A 111 -3.17 5.80 5.22
C GLY A 111 -3.94 7.10 4.94
N LEU A 112 -4.65 7.61 5.94
CA LEU A 112 -5.56 8.75 5.76
C LEU A 112 -4.80 10.07 5.52
N VAL A 113 -3.68 10.30 6.21
CA VAL A 113 -2.83 11.49 5.99
C VAL A 113 -2.15 11.45 4.61
N LEU A 114 -1.71 10.27 4.15
CA LEU A 114 -1.07 10.10 2.84
C LEU A 114 -2.04 10.27 1.67
N LEU A 115 -3.33 10.01 1.88
CA LEU A 115 -4.36 10.32 0.90
C LEU A 115 -4.69 11.81 0.94
N LEU A 116 -4.99 12.36 2.14
CA LEU A 116 -5.44 13.76 2.26
C LEU A 116 -4.38 14.78 1.86
N ARG A 117 -3.07 14.49 1.96
CA ARG A 117 -2.01 15.43 1.54
C ARG A 117 -2.13 15.90 0.09
N TRP A 118 -2.75 15.08 -0.78
CA TRP A 118 -2.99 15.44 -2.18
C TRP A 118 -4.16 16.41 -2.34
N PHE A 119 -5.12 16.39 -1.41
CA PHE A 119 -6.36 17.15 -1.48
C PHE A 119 -6.43 18.34 -0.51
N TRP A 120 -5.48 18.45 0.43
CA TRP A 120 -5.49 19.48 1.48
C TRP A 120 -4.12 20.11 1.73
N TRP A 121 -3.98 21.40 1.38
CA TRP A 121 -2.71 22.15 1.45
C TRP A 121 -2.11 22.28 2.86
N ARG A 122 -2.90 22.06 3.91
CA ARG A 122 -2.46 22.24 5.31
C ARG A 122 -1.59 21.09 5.82
N ILE A 123 -1.67 19.92 5.21
CA ILE A 123 -0.89 18.77 5.65
C ILE A 123 0.60 19.06 5.42
N ASN A 124 1.38 18.88 6.48
CA ASN A 124 2.79 19.19 6.51
C ASN A 124 3.60 18.00 7.07
N ALA A 125 4.92 18.13 7.11
CA ALA A 125 5.81 17.07 7.58
C ALA A 125 5.49 16.59 9.01
N TRP A 126 5.04 17.48 9.90
CA TRP A 126 4.67 17.10 11.27
C TRP A 126 3.36 16.32 11.32
N SER A 127 2.41 16.60 10.44
CA SER A 127 1.22 15.79 10.25
C SER A 127 1.60 14.34 9.91
N GLU A 128 2.51 14.15 8.95
CA GLU A 128 2.95 12.82 8.53
C GLU A 128 3.78 12.10 9.60
N ILE A 129 4.71 12.81 10.26
CA ILE A 129 5.54 12.26 11.34
C ILE A 129 4.66 11.84 12.53
N SER A 130 3.70 12.67 12.93
CA SER A 130 2.79 12.33 14.02
C SER A 130 1.88 11.16 13.67
N ALA A 131 1.43 11.04 12.41
CA ALA A 131 0.68 9.88 11.95
C ALA A 131 1.50 8.58 11.92
N LEU A 132 2.81 8.66 11.69
CA LEU A 132 3.71 7.52 11.75
C LEU A 132 4.00 7.06 13.19
N ILE A 133 4.13 8.01 14.12
CA ILE A 133 4.51 7.73 15.52
C ILE A 133 3.31 7.33 16.37
N ALA A 134 2.17 8.00 16.23
CA ALA A 134 0.97 7.77 17.01
C ALA A 134 0.54 6.28 17.10
N PRO A 135 0.46 5.51 16.00
CA PRO A 135 0.00 4.12 16.09
C PRO A 135 0.98 3.23 16.86
N LEU A 136 2.29 3.53 16.85
CA LEU A 136 3.30 2.82 17.65
C LEU A 136 3.09 2.98 19.17
N ILE A 137 2.41 4.06 19.59
CA ILE A 137 2.08 4.33 20.99
C ILE A 137 0.68 3.81 21.33
N ILE A 138 -0.31 4.07 20.47
CA ILE A 138 -1.70 3.69 20.72
C ILE A 138 -1.88 2.17 20.70
N TYR A 139 -1.23 1.46 19.76
CA TYR A 139 -1.42 0.02 19.62
C TYR A 139 -1.01 -0.77 20.87
N PRO A 140 0.19 -0.58 21.47
CA PRO A 140 0.54 -1.26 22.71
C PRO A 140 -0.41 -0.93 23.87
N ILE A 141 -0.89 0.31 23.98
CA ILE A 141 -1.86 0.70 25.01
C ILE A 141 -3.19 -0.03 24.80
N ALA A 142 -3.69 -0.08 23.56
CA ALA A 142 -4.92 -0.80 23.24
C ALA A 142 -4.78 -2.31 23.50
N ARG A 143 -3.68 -2.92 23.07
CA ARG A 143 -3.42 -4.37 23.20
C ARG A 143 -3.19 -4.80 24.64
N TYR A 144 -2.26 -4.13 25.34
CA TYR A 144 -1.78 -4.56 26.65
C TYR A 144 -2.43 -3.80 27.81
N GLY A 145 -2.81 -2.54 27.62
CA GLY A 145 -3.48 -1.74 28.65
C GLY A 145 -4.98 -2.02 28.74
N PHE A 146 -5.66 -2.16 27.60
CA PHE A 146 -7.10 -2.42 27.54
C PHE A 146 -7.46 -3.86 27.18
N GLY A 147 -6.47 -4.74 26.97
CA GLY A 147 -6.69 -6.15 26.66
C GLY A 147 -7.38 -6.41 25.31
N MET A 148 -7.44 -5.41 24.42
CA MET A 148 -8.07 -5.57 23.10
C MET A 148 -7.28 -6.54 22.24
N GLN A 149 -7.93 -7.25 21.33
CA GLN A 149 -7.27 -8.13 20.36
C GLN A 149 -7.51 -7.63 18.94
N SER A 150 -6.57 -7.89 18.03
CA SER A 150 -6.81 -7.63 16.61
C SER A 150 -8.00 -8.45 16.09
N PRO A 151 -8.86 -7.90 15.23
CA PRO A 151 -8.73 -6.60 14.54
C PRO A 151 -9.31 -5.41 15.32
N ILE A 152 -9.89 -5.62 16.50
CA ILE A 152 -10.55 -4.55 17.28
C ILE A 152 -9.56 -3.44 17.66
N THR A 153 -8.28 -3.77 17.84
CA THR A 153 -7.20 -2.79 18.07
C THR A 153 -7.03 -1.77 16.95
N LEU A 154 -7.53 -2.04 15.74
CA LEU A 154 -7.44 -1.11 14.61
C LEU A 154 -8.34 0.11 14.79
N TYR A 155 -9.51 -0.04 15.39
CA TYR A 155 -10.45 1.08 15.59
C TYR A 155 -9.85 2.21 16.44
N PRO A 156 -9.36 1.97 17.68
CA PRO A 156 -8.76 3.02 18.48
C PRO A 156 -7.44 3.51 17.88
N THR A 157 -6.67 2.63 17.22
CA THR A 157 -5.40 3.01 16.57
C THR A 157 -5.63 3.99 15.43
N VAL A 158 -6.48 3.64 14.46
CA VAL A 158 -6.77 4.51 13.30
C VAL A 158 -7.45 5.80 13.75
N PHE A 159 -8.46 5.71 14.61
CA PHE A 159 -9.19 6.88 15.08
C PHE A 159 -8.28 7.81 15.91
N GLY A 160 -7.56 7.25 16.88
CA GLY A 160 -6.65 8.01 17.74
C GLY A 160 -5.51 8.65 16.94
N THR A 161 -4.88 7.91 16.02
CA THR A 161 -3.87 8.49 15.13
C THR A 161 -4.45 9.60 14.28
N THR A 162 -5.67 9.43 13.76
CA THR A 162 -6.33 10.45 12.94
C THR A 162 -6.54 11.75 13.70
N LEU A 163 -7.03 11.65 14.95
CA LEU A 163 -7.16 12.80 15.82
C LEU A 163 -5.81 13.47 16.11
N ILE A 164 -4.77 12.68 16.42
CA ILE A 164 -3.44 13.21 16.74
C ILE A 164 -2.87 14.00 15.57
N TRP A 165 -2.84 13.43 14.37
CA TRP A 165 -2.23 14.14 13.24
C TRP A 165 -3.05 15.36 12.82
N LEU A 166 -4.39 15.33 12.96
CA LEU A 166 -5.24 16.50 12.73
C LEU A 166 -4.93 17.63 13.72
N ILE A 167 -4.83 17.31 15.01
CA ILE A 167 -4.44 18.25 16.06
C ILE A 167 -3.06 18.84 15.74
N VAL A 168 -2.08 17.99 15.40
CA VAL A 168 -0.73 18.44 15.01
C VAL A 168 -0.78 19.35 13.78
N THR A 169 -1.62 19.05 12.79
CA THR A 169 -1.79 19.88 11.58
C THR A 169 -2.31 21.29 11.89
N TRP A 170 -3.16 21.44 12.91
CA TRP A 170 -3.65 22.75 13.34
C TRP A 170 -2.67 23.49 14.25
N LEU A 171 -1.95 22.77 15.10
CA LEU A 171 -0.94 23.36 16.00
C LEU A 171 0.35 23.78 15.28
N THR A 172 0.70 23.09 14.21
CA THR A 172 1.92 23.36 13.45
C THR A 172 1.71 24.38 12.35
N ARG A 173 2.78 25.09 12.01
CA ARG A 173 2.75 26.07 10.90
C ARG A 173 2.63 25.32 9.58
N PRO A 174 1.84 25.85 8.62
CA PRO A 174 1.78 25.28 7.28
C PRO A 174 3.15 25.37 6.59
N VAL A 175 3.31 24.60 5.52
CA VAL A 175 4.45 24.71 4.61
C VAL A 175 4.56 26.16 4.10
N LYS A 176 5.80 26.62 3.87
CA LYS A 176 6.06 27.98 3.35
C LYS A 176 5.23 28.23 2.10
N GLU A 177 4.58 29.39 2.06
CA GLU A 177 3.65 29.75 0.99
C GLU A 177 4.29 29.68 -0.41
N GLU A 178 5.53 30.15 -0.55
CA GLU A 178 6.31 30.07 -1.81
C GLU A 178 6.34 28.64 -2.38
N LYS A 179 6.53 27.63 -1.52
CA LYS A 179 6.55 26.23 -1.93
C LYS A 179 5.18 25.68 -2.27
N LEU A 180 4.13 26.16 -1.60
CA LEU A 180 2.76 25.80 -1.93
C LEU A 180 2.35 26.37 -3.29
N LEU A 181 2.74 27.61 -3.60
CA LEU A 181 2.49 28.25 -4.89
C LEU A 181 3.27 27.55 -6.01
N GLU A 182 4.56 27.25 -5.79
CA GLU A 182 5.39 26.48 -6.73
C GLU A 182 4.79 25.10 -7.01
N PHE A 183 4.34 24.39 -5.97
CA PHE A 183 3.67 23.11 -6.11
C PHE A 183 2.36 23.22 -6.90
N TYR A 184 1.52 24.20 -6.56
CA TYR A 184 0.22 24.41 -7.22
C TYR A 184 0.37 24.72 -8.72
N ARG A 185 1.37 25.52 -9.10
CA ARG A 185 1.70 25.82 -10.51
C ARG A 185 2.24 24.63 -11.30
N LYS A 186 2.74 23.61 -10.63
CA LYS A 186 3.31 22.42 -11.29
C LYS A 186 2.30 21.30 -11.42
N VAL A 187 1.47 21.11 -10.39
CA VAL A 187 0.60 19.95 -10.24
C VAL A 187 -0.87 20.30 -10.50
N HIS A 188 -1.25 21.58 -10.44
CA HIS A 188 -2.62 22.04 -10.64
C HIS A 188 -3.67 21.32 -9.77
N PRO A 189 -3.37 21.00 -8.49
CA PRO A 189 -4.22 20.14 -7.70
C PRO A 189 -5.60 20.78 -7.50
N GLY A 190 -6.65 20.07 -7.92
CA GLY A 190 -8.01 20.52 -7.74
C GLY A 190 -8.60 20.24 -6.36
N GLY A 191 -9.80 20.77 -6.12
CA GLY A 191 -10.61 20.47 -4.93
C GLY A 191 -10.67 21.59 -3.89
N ILE A 192 -11.61 21.42 -2.94
CA ILE A 192 -11.94 22.44 -1.93
C ILE A 192 -10.75 22.72 -1.01
N GLY A 193 -9.98 21.70 -0.69
CA GLY A 193 -8.85 21.80 0.21
C GLY A 193 -7.62 22.53 -0.38
N TRP A 194 -7.67 23.01 -1.62
CA TRP A 194 -6.67 23.88 -2.25
C TRP A 194 -7.16 25.31 -2.53
N LYS A 195 -8.44 25.61 -2.24
CA LYS A 195 -9.09 26.88 -2.58
C LYS A 195 -8.30 28.13 -2.13
N ALA A 196 -7.77 28.11 -0.91
CA ALA A 196 -7.01 29.24 -0.36
C ALA A 196 -5.70 29.57 -1.10
N ILE A 197 -5.11 28.58 -1.78
CA ILE A 197 -3.92 28.76 -2.62
C ILE A 197 -4.33 29.10 -4.05
N ALA A 198 -5.39 28.46 -4.56
CA ALA A 198 -5.94 28.73 -5.88
C ALA A 198 -6.37 30.21 -6.06
N GLU A 199 -6.97 30.81 -5.04
CA GLU A 199 -7.38 32.23 -5.06
C GLU A 199 -6.20 33.21 -5.21
N LYS A 200 -4.98 32.78 -4.88
CA LYS A 200 -3.75 33.58 -5.03
C LYS A 200 -3.11 33.44 -6.41
N LEU A 201 -3.55 32.47 -7.21
CA LEU A 201 -3.05 32.17 -8.55
C LEU A 201 -4.22 32.06 -9.55
N PRO A 202 -4.90 33.18 -9.87
CA PRO A 202 -6.04 33.18 -10.79
C PRO A 202 -5.64 32.81 -12.24
N ASP A 203 -4.35 32.88 -12.56
CA ASP A 203 -3.73 32.46 -13.81
C ASP A 203 -3.73 30.92 -14.00
N VAL A 204 -3.97 30.16 -12.94
CA VAL A 204 -3.82 28.71 -12.94
C VAL A 204 -5.16 28.02 -12.61
N GLN A 205 -5.71 27.28 -13.57
CA GLN A 205 -6.91 26.47 -13.34
C GLN A 205 -6.52 25.13 -12.71
N GLY A 206 -7.11 24.81 -11.56
CA GLY A 206 -6.96 23.50 -10.94
C GLY A 206 -7.82 22.43 -11.61
N ASP A 207 -7.42 21.18 -11.44
CA ASP A 207 -8.10 20.01 -12.00
C ASP A 207 -9.58 19.93 -11.60
N LYS A 208 -10.41 19.46 -12.53
CA LYS A 208 -11.86 19.31 -12.37
C LYS A 208 -12.27 17.87 -12.69
N GLY A 209 -13.50 17.50 -12.33
CA GLY A 209 -14.08 16.21 -12.71
C GLY A 209 -13.83 15.06 -11.73
N PHE A 210 -13.38 15.34 -10.50
CA PHE A 210 -13.17 14.32 -9.45
C PHE A 210 -14.35 13.37 -9.27
N GLY A 211 -15.60 13.83 -9.41
CA GLY A 211 -16.78 12.97 -9.28
C GLY A 211 -16.82 11.85 -10.34
N ARG A 212 -16.48 12.16 -11.60
CA ARG A 212 -16.39 11.16 -12.67
C ARG A 212 -15.19 10.25 -12.50
N MET A 213 -14.02 10.81 -12.17
CA MET A 213 -12.83 10.02 -11.85
C MET A 213 -13.06 9.05 -10.69
N PHE A 214 -13.84 9.46 -9.68
CA PHE A 214 -14.21 8.61 -8.56
C PHE A 214 -15.15 7.48 -8.99
N LEU A 215 -16.09 7.74 -9.89
CA LEU A 215 -16.94 6.70 -10.49
C LEU A 215 -16.11 5.70 -11.30
N ASP A 216 -15.19 6.18 -12.14
CA ASP A 216 -14.28 5.31 -12.90
C ASP A 216 -13.42 4.45 -11.97
N TRP A 217 -12.92 5.05 -10.89
CA TRP A 217 -12.14 4.34 -9.89
C TRP A 217 -12.96 3.22 -9.23
N ILE A 218 -14.19 3.48 -8.80
CA ILE A 218 -15.10 2.45 -8.26
C ILE A 218 -15.36 1.36 -9.31
N CYS A 219 -15.69 1.74 -10.55
CA CYS A 219 -15.92 0.80 -11.63
C CYS A 219 -14.69 -0.07 -11.89
N GLY A 220 -13.49 0.52 -11.84
CA GLY A 220 -12.21 -0.17 -11.97
C GLY A 220 -11.97 -1.15 -10.83
N VAL A 221 -12.27 -0.77 -9.58
CA VAL A 221 -12.19 -1.67 -8.42
C VAL A 221 -13.13 -2.86 -8.59
N ILE A 222 -14.40 -2.62 -8.94
CA ILE A 222 -15.39 -3.68 -9.19
C ILE A 222 -14.92 -4.60 -10.32
N MET A 223 -14.39 -4.03 -11.40
CA MET A 223 -13.88 -4.76 -12.56
C MET A 223 -12.71 -5.68 -12.16
N VAL A 224 -11.73 -5.18 -11.41
CA VAL A 224 -10.57 -5.97 -10.97
C VAL A 224 -11.00 -7.13 -10.06
N TYR A 225 -11.83 -6.86 -9.04
CA TYR A 225 -12.30 -7.91 -8.14
C TYR A 225 -13.18 -8.93 -8.86
N SER A 226 -14.09 -8.48 -9.72
CA SER A 226 -14.95 -9.38 -10.51
C SER A 226 -14.13 -10.23 -11.47
N SER A 227 -13.08 -9.68 -12.08
CA SER A 227 -12.18 -10.46 -12.94
C SER A 227 -11.44 -11.54 -12.14
N LEU A 228 -10.92 -11.18 -10.95
CA LEU A 228 -10.21 -12.10 -10.06
C LEU A 228 -11.12 -13.25 -9.59
N PHE A 229 -12.30 -12.93 -9.04
CA PHE A 229 -13.24 -13.94 -8.56
C PHE A 229 -13.87 -14.73 -9.71
N GLY A 230 -14.15 -14.09 -10.84
CA GLY A 230 -14.67 -14.73 -12.05
C GLY A 230 -13.72 -15.79 -12.58
N LEU A 231 -12.42 -15.48 -12.66
CA LEU A 231 -11.40 -16.46 -13.04
C LEU A 231 -11.32 -17.61 -12.03
N GLY A 232 -11.37 -17.32 -10.72
CA GLY A 232 -11.40 -18.34 -9.68
C GLY A 232 -12.59 -19.29 -9.85
N LYS A 233 -13.80 -18.75 -10.03
CA LYS A 233 -15.03 -19.53 -10.24
C LYS A 233 -14.99 -20.35 -11.52
N LEU A 234 -14.38 -19.82 -12.59
CA LEU A 234 -14.16 -20.54 -13.83
C LEU A 234 -13.27 -21.78 -13.61
N ILE A 235 -12.15 -21.62 -12.90
CA ILE A 235 -11.21 -22.71 -12.58
C ILE A 235 -11.87 -23.78 -11.71
N PHE A 236 -12.73 -23.38 -10.76
CA PHE A 236 -13.46 -24.32 -9.89
C PHE A 236 -14.68 -24.96 -10.55
N GLY A 237 -14.97 -24.66 -11.83
CA GLY A 237 -16.10 -25.23 -12.56
C GLY A 237 -17.47 -24.65 -12.19
N GLU A 238 -17.50 -23.52 -11.48
CA GLU A 238 -18.73 -22.79 -11.14
C GLU A 238 -19.13 -21.84 -12.29
N TRP A 239 -19.52 -22.43 -13.43
CA TRP A 239 -19.75 -21.71 -14.70
C TRP A 239 -20.73 -20.54 -14.61
N LEU A 240 -21.83 -20.71 -13.86
CA LEU A 240 -22.85 -19.66 -13.71
C LEU A 240 -22.29 -18.43 -12.98
N MET A 241 -21.58 -18.65 -11.87
CA MET A 241 -20.97 -17.56 -11.11
C MET A 241 -19.85 -16.90 -11.89
N ALA A 242 -19.04 -17.68 -12.61
CA ALA A 242 -18.03 -17.15 -13.51
C ALA A 242 -18.64 -16.23 -14.57
N LEU A 243 -19.73 -16.68 -15.22
CA LEU A 243 -20.45 -15.89 -16.22
C LEU A 243 -20.97 -14.56 -15.65
N ILE A 244 -21.59 -14.59 -14.46
CA ILE A 244 -22.09 -13.37 -13.79
C ILE A 244 -20.93 -12.39 -13.57
N TYR A 245 -19.80 -12.85 -13.03
CA TYR A 245 -18.63 -11.99 -12.81
C TYR A 245 -18.10 -11.41 -14.11
N PHE A 246 -18.01 -12.19 -15.20
CA PHE A 246 -17.55 -11.67 -16.49
C PHE A 246 -18.54 -10.70 -17.15
N ILE A 247 -19.85 -10.86 -16.93
CA ILE A 247 -20.84 -9.86 -17.35
C ILE A 247 -20.63 -8.54 -16.59
N ILE A 248 -20.39 -8.60 -15.28
CA ILE A 248 -20.09 -7.40 -14.48
C ILE A 248 -18.82 -6.72 -15.01
N VAL A 249 -17.77 -7.48 -15.30
CA VAL A 249 -16.55 -6.94 -15.91
C VAL A 249 -16.85 -6.23 -17.22
N ALA A 250 -17.59 -6.85 -18.13
CA ALA A 250 -17.96 -6.24 -19.41
C ALA A 250 -18.77 -4.94 -19.21
N ALA A 251 -19.71 -4.93 -18.27
CA ALA A 251 -20.48 -3.73 -17.94
C ALA A 251 -19.59 -2.60 -17.42
N MET A 252 -18.66 -2.89 -16.49
CA MET A 252 -17.73 -1.88 -15.96
C MET A 252 -16.80 -1.34 -17.04
N VAL A 253 -16.30 -2.18 -17.94
CA VAL A 253 -15.48 -1.77 -19.09
C VAL A 253 -16.26 -0.81 -19.99
N VAL A 254 -17.52 -1.13 -20.30
CA VAL A 254 -18.37 -0.27 -21.14
C VAL A 254 -18.61 1.08 -20.48
N ILE A 255 -18.89 1.11 -19.18
CA ILE A 255 -19.12 2.36 -18.43
C ILE A 255 -17.86 3.24 -18.46
N ILE A 256 -16.70 2.68 -18.10
CA ILE A 256 -15.42 3.41 -18.09
C ILE A 256 -15.08 3.89 -19.51
N TYR A 257 -15.22 3.03 -20.52
CA TYR A 257 -14.93 3.40 -21.90
C TYR A 257 -15.85 4.51 -22.40
N ALA A 258 -17.15 4.46 -22.09
CA ALA A 258 -18.10 5.49 -22.46
C ALA A 258 -17.76 6.84 -21.81
N ASP A 259 -17.38 6.84 -20.54
CA ASP A 259 -16.99 8.07 -19.84
C ASP A 259 -15.66 8.65 -20.34
N LEU A 260 -14.65 7.80 -20.59
CA LEU A 260 -13.38 8.21 -21.21
C LEU A 260 -13.60 8.79 -22.61
N LYS A 261 -14.43 8.14 -23.42
CA LYS A 261 -14.78 8.62 -24.76
C LYS A 261 -15.52 9.96 -24.70
N ALA A 262 -16.39 10.16 -23.72
CA ALA A 262 -17.11 11.42 -23.54
C ALA A 262 -16.21 12.59 -23.11
N ARG A 263 -15.05 12.30 -22.48
CA ARG A 263 -14.03 13.30 -22.11
C ARG A 263 -13.08 13.67 -23.25
N GLY A 264 -12.93 12.78 -24.24
CA GLY A 264 -11.89 12.89 -25.25
C GLY A 264 -10.54 12.43 -24.71
N PHE A 265 -9.92 11.46 -25.38
CA PHE A 265 -8.68 10.84 -24.91
C PHE A 265 -7.50 11.81 -24.75
N GLU A 266 -7.54 12.96 -25.44
CA GLU A 266 -6.50 13.99 -25.39
C GLU A 266 -6.41 14.70 -24.03
N GLN A 267 -7.53 14.87 -23.31
CA GLN A 267 -7.52 15.52 -21.98
C GLN A 267 -7.00 14.62 -20.84
N ILE A 268 -6.76 13.33 -21.12
CA ILE A 268 -6.38 12.33 -20.11
C ILE A 268 -4.90 11.94 -20.23
N ALA A 269 -4.26 12.28 -21.36
CA ALA A 269 -2.87 11.92 -21.68
C ALA A 269 -1.84 13.04 -21.38
N GLU A 270 -2.29 14.25 -21.06
CA GLU A 270 -1.48 15.34 -20.48
C GLU A 270 -1.46 15.27 -18.95
#